data_AF-A0A4Z0A8U4-F1
#
_entry.id   AF-A0A4Z0A8U4-F1
#
_cell.length_a   1.000
_cell.length_b   1.000
_cell.length_c   1.000
_cell.angle_alpha   90.00
_cell.angle_beta   90.00
_cell.angle_gamma   90.00
#
_symmetry.space_group_name_H-M   'P 1'
#
loop_
_entity.id
_entity.type
_entity.pdbx_description
1 polymer ?
#
loop_
_entity_poly.entity_id
_entity_poly.type
_entity_poly.pdbx_seq_one_letter_code
_entity_poly.pdbx_strand_id
1 'polypeptide(L)'
;MSMAQLPKTQNAWKVVRQGKPEKALVLKKDDPVPTKLKPGEVLVKLAKWKGAKVTVAASGKKEDFVKGLGADEFIDYTKQDVASYLKKNPPSPKFHAIFDAYGLSDPSLYSKSEDYLAPGGLFTCVGPQPHGFTGALHMGKLVWFMSVKAEHEQLEQLAELIAQDKMKHIVDSVYAFEDVLQAYDKIMNGNPTGKVAVKVDPNVD
;
A
#
# COMPACT_ATOMS: atom_id res chain seq x y z
N MET A 1 -0.39 -29.93 -1.04
CA MET A 1 -1.11 -29.76 0.24
C MET A 1 -2.49 -29.22 -0.09
N SER A 2 -3.57 -29.87 0.35
CA SER A 2 -4.93 -29.36 0.10
C SER A 2 -5.10 -28.05 0.87
N MET A 3 -5.64 -27.02 0.23
CA MET A 3 -6.01 -25.79 0.94
C MET A 3 -6.97 -26.14 2.07
N ALA A 4 -6.56 -25.85 3.30
CA ALA A 4 -7.46 -25.94 4.44
C ALA A 4 -8.64 -25.00 4.17
N GLN A 5 -9.86 -25.53 4.27
CA GLN A 5 -11.07 -24.77 4.00
C GLN A 5 -11.20 -23.71 5.10
N LEU A 6 -11.27 -22.43 4.69
CA LEU A 6 -11.38 -21.31 5.62
C LEU A 6 -12.59 -21.51 6.56
N PRO A 7 -12.43 -21.26 7.87
CA PRO A 7 -13.53 -21.37 8.82
C PRO A 7 -14.64 -20.38 8.47
N LYS A 8 -15.91 -20.73 8.74
CA LYS A 8 -17.07 -19.89 8.43
C LYS A 8 -17.22 -18.70 9.39
N THR A 9 -16.64 -18.79 10.58
CA THR A 9 -16.71 -17.80 11.66
C THR A 9 -15.36 -17.66 12.37
N GLN A 10 -15.14 -16.53 13.03
CA GLN A 10 -13.95 -16.18 13.78
C GLN A 10 -14.30 -15.30 14.99
N ASN A 11 -13.40 -15.23 15.96
CA ASN A 11 -13.50 -14.21 17.01
C ASN A 11 -12.91 -12.90 16.50
N ALA A 12 -13.65 -11.79 16.60
CA ALA A 12 -13.20 -10.49 16.10
C ALA A 12 -13.53 -9.35 17.07
N TRP A 13 -12.56 -8.48 17.33
CA TRP A 13 -12.79 -7.21 18.02
C TRP A 13 -13.31 -6.17 17.03
N LYS A 14 -14.51 -5.63 17.27
CA LYS A 14 -15.13 -4.60 16.42
C LYS A 14 -15.13 -3.24 17.10
N VAL A 15 -14.72 -2.23 16.35
CA VAL A 15 -14.92 -0.82 16.72
C VAL A 15 -16.41 -0.51 16.55
N VAL A 16 -17.14 -0.32 17.65
CA VAL A 16 -18.58 -0.03 17.64
C VAL A 16 -18.89 1.44 17.93
N ARG A 17 -17.90 2.21 18.39
CA ARG A 17 -18.00 3.66 18.63
C ARG A 17 -16.61 4.30 18.70
N GLN A 18 -16.55 5.62 18.57
CA GLN A 18 -15.33 6.39 18.80
C GLN A 18 -15.00 6.49 20.30
N GLY A 19 -13.70 6.60 20.63
CA GLY A 19 -13.21 6.80 22.00
C GLY A 19 -12.07 5.85 22.38
N LYS A 20 -11.76 5.78 23.68
CA LYS A 20 -10.71 4.89 24.20
C LYS A 20 -11.00 3.42 23.85
N PRO A 21 -9.97 2.59 23.56
CA PRO A 21 -10.15 1.19 23.16
C PRO A 21 -11.08 0.38 24.06
N GLU A 22 -10.96 0.54 25.39
CA GLU A 22 -11.81 -0.11 26.41
C GLU A 22 -13.32 0.20 26.26
N LYS A 23 -13.67 1.29 25.59
CA LYS A 23 -15.05 1.69 25.29
C LYS A 23 -15.40 1.48 23.83
N ALA A 24 -14.43 1.59 22.93
CA ALA A 24 -14.62 1.56 21.48
C ALA A 24 -14.69 0.13 20.91
N LEU A 25 -14.05 -0.85 21.54
CA LEU A 25 -13.91 -2.21 21.04
C LEU A 25 -14.85 -3.19 21.75
N VAL A 26 -15.53 -4.04 20.98
CA VAL A 26 -16.35 -5.15 21.50
C VAL A 26 -15.89 -6.45 20.85
N LEU A 27 -15.57 -7.46 21.65
CA LEU A 27 -15.28 -8.80 21.17
C LEU A 27 -16.58 -9.47 20.71
N LYS A 28 -16.65 -9.82 19.43
CA LYS A 28 -17.71 -10.63 18.85
C LYS A 28 -17.18 -12.06 18.71
N LYS A 29 -17.82 -12.97 19.46
CA LYS A 29 -17.64 -14.41 19.25
C LYS A 29 -18.50 -14.85 18.07
N ASP A 30 -18.00 -15.78 17.27
CA ASP A 30 -18.67 -16.29 16.06
C ASP A 30 -18.97 -15.21 14.99
N ASP A 31 -18.12 -14.18 14.89
CA ASP A 31 -18.24 -13.19 13.83
C ASP A 31 -17.98 -13.87 12.48
N PRO A 32 -18.83 -13.67 11.45
CA PRO A 32 -18.63 -14.32 10.16
C PRO A 32 -17.25 -13.98 9.61
N VAL A 33 -16.49 -15.00 9.18
CA VAL A 33 -15.28 -14.76 8.40
C VAL A 33 -15.72 -14.06 7.13
N PRO A 34 -15.31 -12.79 6.89
CA PRO A 34 -15.79 -12.05 5.76
C PRO A 34 -15.39 -12.78 4.48
N THR A 35 -16.38 -13.24 3.72
CA THR A 35 -16.17 -13.73 2.36
C THR A 35 -15.85 -12.58 1.39
N LYS A 36 -16.01 -11.33 1.85
CA LYS A 36 -15.60 -10.11 1.18
C LYS A 36 -14.60 -9.35 2.05
N LEU A 37 -13.35 -9.34 1.61
CA LEU A 37 -12.22 -8.72 2.31
C LEU A 37 -12.24 -7.18 2.19
N LYS A 38 -11.57 -6.52 3.13
CA LYS A 38 -11.36 -5.05 3.18
C LYS A 38 -9.95 -4.66 2.71
N PRO A 39 -9.71 -3.38 2.34
CA PRO A 39 -8.62 -2.94 1.45
C PRO A 39 -7.16 -3.17 1.93
N GLY A 40 -6.22 -3.33 1.00
CA GLY A 40 -4.77 -3.40 1.23
C GLY A 40 -3.95 -3.26 -0.06
N GLU A 41 -2.63 -3.00 0.06
CA GLU A 41 -1.75 -2.59 -1.06
C GLU A 41 -0.56 -3.54 -1.30
N VAL A 42 -0.25 -3.78 -2.59
CA VAL A 42 0.79 -4.70 -3.14
C VAL A 42 1.34 -4.18 -4.50
N LEU A 43 1.39 -2.86 -4.67
CA LEU A 43 1.49 -2.20 -5.99
C LEU A 43 2.67 -2.65 -6.87
N VAL A 44 3.90 -2.75 -6.33
CA VAL A 44 5.09 -3.14 -7.13
C VAL A 44 4.91 -4.53 -7.75
N LYS A 45 4.49 -5.51 -6.95
CA LYS A 45 4.29 -6.89 -7.42
C LYS A 45 3.16 -6.99 -8.44
N LEU A 46 2.07 -6.23 -8.25
CA LEU A 46 0.96 -6.16 -9.21
C LEU A 46 1.40 -5.54 -10.54
N ALA A 47 2.15 -4.43 -10.50
CA ALA A 47 2.64 -3.77 -11.71
C ALA A 47 3.56 -4.71 -12.50
N LYS A 48 4.46 -5.42 -11.83
CA LYS A 48 5.33 -6.42 -12.46
C LYS A 48 4.56 -7.61 -13.00
N TRP A 49 3.56 -8.12 -12.26
CA TRP A 49 2.69 -9.18 -12.75
C TRP A 49 1.92 -8.79 -14.02
N LYS A 50 1.56 -7.50 -14.17
CA LYS A 50 0.97 -6.93 -15.39
C LYS A 50 1.99 -6.63 -16.50
N GLY A 51 3.27 -6.95 -16.32
CA GLY A 51 4.33 -6.73 -17.31
C GLY A 51 4.89 -5.31 -17.36
N ALA A 52 4.63 -4.47 -16.36
CA ALA A 52 5.16 -3.12 -16.33
C ALA A 52 6.67 -3.09 -16.05
N LYS A 53 7.33 -2.05 -16.56
CA LYS A 53 8.62 -1.58 -16.04
C LYS A 53 8.35 -0.64 -14.87
N VAL A 54 9.00 -0.85 -13.73
CA VAL A 54 8.70 -0.20 -12.45
C VAL A 54 9.95 0.51 -11.93
N THR A 55 9.84 1.83 -11.78
CA THR A 55 10.81 2.66 -11.06
C THR A 55 10.26 2.95 -9.66
N VAL A 56 11.07 2.76 -8.62
CA VAL A 56 10.68 3.04 -7.24
C VAL A 56 11.57 4.13 -6.65
N ALA A 57 10.95 5.15 -6.07
CA ALA A 57 11.63 6.12 -5.21
C ALA A 57 11.42 5.75 -3.73
N ALA A 58 12.50 5.50 -3.00
CA ALA A 58 12.45 5.25 -1.55
C ALA A 58 13.79 5.66 -0.91
N SER A 59 13.92 5.50 0.41
CA SER A 59 15.21 5.72 1.06
C SER A 59 16.19 4.61 0.69
N GLY A 60 17.48 4.93 0.56
CA GLY A 60 18.51 3.96 0.15
C GLY A 60 18.54 2.66 0.95
N LYS A 61 18.11 2.69 2.23
CA LYS A 61 17.95 1.50 3.08
C LYS A 61 16.98 0.45 2.52
N LYS A 62 16.08 0.85 1.61
CA LYS A 62 15.06 -0.01 1.00
C LYS A 62 15.40 -0.45 -0.42
N GLU A 63 16.57 -0.10 -0.96
CA GLU A 63 16.94 -0.40 -2.35
C GLU A 63 16.87 -1.89 -2.68
N ASP A 64 17.62 -2.72 -1.94
CA ASP A 64 17.64 -4.17 -2.16
C ASP A 64 16.27 -4.79 -1.96
N PHE A 65 15.51 -4.29 -0.98
CA PHE A 65 14.16 -4.74 -0.71
C PHE A 65 13.24 -4.51 -1.92
N VAL A 66 13.17 -3.29 -2.44
CA VAL A 66 12.26 -2.96 -3.56
C VAL A 66 12.69 -3.60 -4.86
N LYS A 67 14.01 -3.78 -5.09
CA LYS A 67 14.54 -4.58 -6.19
C LYS A 67 14.11 -6.04 -6.07
N GLY A 68 14.16 -6.62 -4.87
CA GLY A 68 13.62 -7.94 -4.57
C GLY A 68 12.11 -8.09 -4.83
N LEU A 69 11.35 -6.97 -4.85
CA LEU A 69 9.93 -6.98 -5.24
C LEU A 69 9.73 -6.91 -6.76
N GLY A 70 10.79 -6.64 -7.51
CA GLY A 70 10.81 -6.53 -8.96
C GLY A 70 10.94 -5.11 -9.49
N ALA A 71 11.32 -4.11 -8.67
CA ALA A 71 11.67 -2.79 -9.20
C ALA A 71 12.85 -2.90 -10.20
N ASP A 72 12.69 -2.32 -11.39
CA ASP A 72 13.72 -2.31 -12.43
C ASP A 72 14.70 -1.15 -12.22
N GLU A 73 14.21 -0.03 -11.70
CA GLU A 73 15.00 1.16 -11.42
C GLU A 73 14.70 1.69 -10.01
N PHE A 74 15.70 2.36 -9.42
CA PHE A 74 15.63 2.86 -8.05
C PHE A 74 16.12 4.31 -7.96
N ILE A 75 15.41 5.13 -7.20
CA ILE A 75 15.77 6.52 -6.91
C ILE A 75 15.83 6.70 -5.40
N ASP A 76 17.01 7.03 -4.88
CA ASP A 76 17.20 7.32 -3.46
C ASP A 76 16.82 8.78 -3.15
N TYR A 77 15.62 8.99 -2.61
CA TYR A 77 15.15 10.35 -2.32
C TYR A 77 15.96 11.03 -1.20
N THR A 78 16.69 10.29 -0.37
CA THR A 78 17.49 10.90 0.71
C THR A 78 18.79 11.50 0.19
N LYS A 79 19.16 11.20 -1.06
CA LYS A 79 20.37 11.73 -1.71
C LYS A 79 20.04 12.87 -2.68
N GLN A 80 18.81 12.92 -3.19
CA GLN A 80 18.39 13.89 -4.19
C GLN A 80 16.86 14.02 -4.27
N ASP A 81 16.39 15.18 -4.70
CA ASP A 81 14.98 15.38 -5.04
C ASP A 81 14.57 14.53 -6.26
N VAL A 82 13.48 13.77 -6.11
CA VAL A 82 12.97 12.84 -7.13
C VAL A 82 12.55 13.59 -8.39
N ALA A 83 11.82 14.70 -8.25
CA ALA A 83 11.31 15.44 -9.40
C ALA A 83 12.45 16.07 -10.22
N SER A 84 13.45 16.63 -9.54
CA SER A 84 14.65 17.18 -10.18
C SER A 84 15.52 16.11 -10.82
N TYR A 85 15.64 14.93 -10.21
CA TYR A 85 16.36 13.80 -10.82
C TYR A 85 15.67 13.33 -12.11
N LEU A 86 14.35 13.12 -12.06
CA LEU A 86 13.56 12.70 -13.23
C LEU A 86 13.55 13.75 -14.34
N LYS A 87 13.59 15.04 -13.99
CA LYS A 87 13.74 16.10 -15.01
C LYS A 87 15.09 16.05 -15.71
N LYS A 88 16.18 15.82 -14.95
CA LYS A 88 17.54 15.72 -15.50
C LYS A 88 17.75 14.41 -16.27
N ASN A 89 17.06 13.35 -15.88
CA ASN A 89 17.15 12.01 -16.43
C ASN A 89 15.74 11.52 -16.81
N PRO A 90 15.12 12.10 -17.84
CA PRO A 90 13.75 11.76 -18.20
C PRO A 90 13.66 10.29 -18.62
N PRO A 91 12.68 9.53 -18.09
CA PRO A 91 12.49 8.15 -18.49
C PRO A 91 12.10 8.05 -19.97
N SER A 92 12.58 7.00 -20.63
CA SER A 92 12.24 6.67 -22.02
C SER A 92 11.75 5.21 -22.12
N PRO A 93 10.47 4.97 -22.46
CA PRO A 93 9.41 5.97 -22.60
C PRO A 93 9.08 6.66 -21.27
N LYS A 94 8.40 7.81 -21.34
CA LYS A 94 7.88 8.48 -20.14
C LYS A 94 6.93 7.57 -19.35
N PHE A 95 6.74 7.85 -18.07
CA PHE A 95 5.85 7.07 -17.22
C PHE A 95 4.40 7.16 -17.71
N HIS A 96 3.74 6.00 -17.80
CA HIS A 96 2.31 5.93 -18.08
C HIS A 96 1.46 6.12 -16.81
N ALA A 97 2.02 5.83 -15.64
CA ALA A 97 1.38 6.02 -14.35
C ALA A 97 2.41 6.36 -13.27
N ILE A 98 2.05 7.27 -12.36
CA ILE A 98 2.82 7.62 -11.16
C ILE A 98 1.89 7.49 -9.95
N PHE A 99 2.32 6.72 -8.96
CA PHE A 99 1.63 6.53 -7.68
C PHE A 99 2.46 7.18 -6.58
N ASP A 100 2.00 8.32 -6.07
CA ASP A 100 2.66 9.07 -5.01
C ASP A 100 2.12 8.65 -3.64
N ALA A 101 2.95 7.91 -2.90
CA ALA A 101 2.66 7.47 -1.54
C ALA A 101 3.24 8.38 -0.44
N TYR A 102 4.05 9.38 -0.82
CA TYR A 102 4.54 10.39 0.13
C TYR A 102 3.46 11.46 0.38
N GLY A 103 2.70 11.79 -0.67
CA GLY A 103 1.55 12.67 -0.59
C GLY A 103 1.86 14.11 -0.98
N LEU A 104 0.83 14.95 -0.99
CA LEU A 104 0.89 16.33 -1.51
C LEU A 104 1.48 17.35 -0.53
N SER A 105 2.15 16.90 0.54
CA SER A 105 2.93 17.78 1.42
C SER A 105 4.06 18.49 0.66
N ASP A 106 4.56 17.87 -0.41
CA ASP A 106 5.37 18.52 -1.45
C ASP A 106 4.75 18.27 -2.84
N PRO A 107 4.19 19.29 -3.52
CA PRO A 107 3.57 19.13 -4.84
C PRO A 107 4.60 19.10 -5.99
N SER A 108 5.91 19.14 -5.72
CA SER A 108 6.96 19.23 -6.75
C SER A 108 6.95 18.04 -7.72
N LEU A 109 6.69 16.82 -7.22
CA LEU A 109 6.56 15.61 -8.03
C LEU A 109 5.32 15.65 -8.94
N TYR A 110 4.24 16.31 -8.53
CA TYR A 110 3.08 16.49 -9.39
C TYR A 110 3.30 17.63 -10.40
N SER A 111 3.64 18.81 -9.92
CA SER A 111 3.75 20.04 -10.72
C SER A 111 4.78 19.96 -11.85
N LYS A 112 5.87 19.20 -11.66
CA LYS A 112 6.92 19.00 -12.67
C LYS A 112 6.69 17.77 -13.55
N SER A 113 5.57 17.07 -13.40
CA SER A 113 5.36 15.77 -14.06
C SER A 113 5.32 15.82 -15.60
N GLU A 114 5.22 16.99 -16.25
CA GLU A 114 5.30 17.07 -17.73
C GLU A 114 6.63 16.55 -18.27
N ASP A 115 7.69 16.68 -17.47
CA ASP A 115 9.03 16.27 -17.86
C ASP A 115 9.17 14.74 -17.95
N TYR A 116 8.38 13.97 -17.20
CA TYR A 116 8.55 12.51 -17.04
C TYR A 116 7.27 11.67 -17.08
N LEU A 117 6.08 12.28 -17.15
CA LEU A 117 4.80 11.61 -17.38
C LEU A 117 4.42 11.72 -18.86
N ALA A 118 4.00 10.62 -19.45
CA ALA A 118 3.54 10.58 -20.84
C ALA A 118 2.26 11.42 -21.03
N PRO A 119 2.02 11.98 -22.22
CA PRO A 119 0.71 12.56 -22.55
C PRO A 119 -0.42 11.54 -22.28
N GLY A 120 -1.45 11.94 -21.53
CA GLY A 120 -2.53 11.05 -21.09
C GLY A 120 -2.16 10.09 -19.96
N GLY A 121 -0.95 10.17 -19.41
CA GLY A 121 -0.51 9.37 -18.26
C GLY A 121 -1.25 9.72 -16.98
N LEU A 122 -1.35 8.75 -16.09
CA LEU A 122 -2.03 8.87 -14.80
C LEU A 122 -1.06 9.37 -13.72
N PHE A 123 -1.43 10.41 -12.98
CA PHE A 123 -0.81 10.73 -11.70
C PHE A 123 -1.85 10.52 -10.59
N THR A 124 -1.53 9.70 -9.61
CA THR A 124 -2.40 9.48 -8.46
C THR A 124 -1.64 9.60 -7.15
N CYS A 125 -2.27 10.22 -6.16
CA CYS A 125 -1.77 10.33 -4.80
C CYS A 125 -2.52 9.35 -3.90
N VAL A 126 -1.77 8.47 -3.25
CA VAL A 126 -2.21 7.52 -2.21
C VAL A 126 -1.69 7.89 -0.82
N GLY A 127 -0.79 8.86 -0.73
CA GLY A 127 -0.27 9.40 0.54
C GLY A 127 -1.26 10.32 1.28
N PRO A 128 -0.90 10.75 2.51
CA PRO A 128 -1.71 11.65 3.33
C PRO A 128 -1.95 13.00 2.63
N GLN A 129 -3.14 13.57 2.84
CA GLN A 129 -3.57 14.83 2.24
C GLN A 129 -3.55 15.98 3.26
N PRO A 130 -3.18 17.20 2.86
CA PRO A 130 -3.34 18.38 3.70
C PRO A 130 -4.80 18.58 4.10
N HIS A 131 -5.05 18.97 5.35
CA HIS A 131 -6.40 19.29 5.83
C HIS A 131 -7.04 20.40 4.99
N GLY A 132 -8.30 20.21 4.56
CA GLY A 132 -9.05 21.18 3.76
C GLY A 132 -8.82 21.09 2.24
N PHE A 133 -7.98 20.17 1.77
CA PHE A 133 -7.81 19.93 0.34
C PHE A 133 -9.06 19.23 -0.23
N THR A 134 -9.87 19.98 -0.98
CA THR A 134 -10.99 19.42 -1.75
C THR A 134 -10.49 19.15 -3.16
N GLY A 135 -10.29 17.87 -3.48
CA GLY A 135 -9.74 17.43 -4.77
C GLY A 135 -10.62 17.89 -5.92
N ALA A 136 -10.24 19.00 -6.56
CA ALA A 136 -10.83 19.44 -7.81
C ALA A 136 -9.74 20.07 -8.68
N LEU A 137 -9.44 19.33 -9.76
CA LEU A 137 -9.15 19.86 -11.09
C LEU A 137 -8.18 21.05 -11.16
N HIS A 138 -6.89 20.81 -11.43
CA HIS A 138 -6.02 21.86 -11.92
C HIS A 138 -5.18 21.36 -13.12
N MET A 139 -5.45 21.96 -14.28
CA MET A 139 -4.56 22.07 -15.45
C MET A 139 -4.30 20.79 -16.26
N GLY A 140 -5.32 20.25 -16.93
CA GLY A 140 -5.14 19.32 -18.08
C GLY A 140 -4.60 17.91 -17.77
N LYS A 141 -4.21 17.64 -16.53
CA LYS A 141 -3.78 16.33 -16.04
C LYS A 141 -4.78 15.79 -15.04
N LEU A 142 -5.25 14.56 -15.25
CA LEU A 142 -6.12 13.91 -14.25
C LEU A 142 -5.28 13.51 -13.04
N VAL A 143 -5.39 14.27 -11.96
CA VAL A 143 -5.10 13.77 -10.61
C VAL A 143 -6.30 12.97 -10.15
N TRP A 144 -6.22 11.65 -10.27
CA TRP A 144 -7.18 10.79 -9.59
C TRP A 144 -6.73 10.63 -8.15
N PHE A 145 -7.51 11.17 -7.22
CA PHE A 145 -7.45 10.68 -5.85
C PHE A 145 -8.11 9.31 -5.87
N MET A 146 -7.33 8.25 -5.67
CA MET A 146 -7.89 6.90 -5.67
C MET A 146 -8.85 6.76 -4.50
N SER A 147 -10.15 6.90 -4.77
CA SER A 147 -11.17 6.23 -3.98
C SER A 147 -11.16 4.77 -4.42
N VAL A 148 -10.38 3.95 -3.72
CA VAL A 148 -10.31 2.52 -4.03
C VAL A 148 -11.64 1.90 -3.64
N LYS A 149 -12.53 1.74 -4.61
CA LYS A 149 -13.66 0.83 -4.48
C LYS A 149 -13.12 -0.57 -4.77
N ALA A 150 -12.90 -1.33 -3.70
CA ALA A 150 -12.45 -2.70 -3.83
C ALA A 150 -13.59 -3.54 -4.40
N GLU A 151 -13.55 -3.80 -5.71
CA GLU A 151 -14.53 -4.64 -6.37
C GLU A 151 -14.25 -6.11 -6.06
N HIS A 152 -15.31 -6.87 -5.81
CA HIS A 152 -15.21 -8.27 -5.37
C HIS A 152 -14.35 -9.12 -6.30
N GLU A 153 -14.58 -9.01 -7.61
CA GLU A 153 -13.86 -9.75 -8.64
C GLU A 153 -12.35 -9.45 -8.63
N GLN A 154 -11.96 -8.19 -8.36
CA GLN A 154 -10.55 -7.80 -8.28
C GLN A 154 -9.87 -8.40 -7.05
N LEU A 155 -10.60 -8.48 -5.93
CA LEU A 155 -10.11 -9.10 -4.71
C LEU A 155 -10.01 -10.63 -4.84
N GLU A 156 -10.94 -11.27 -5.55
CA GLU A 156 -10.88 -12.71 -5.83
C GLU A 156 -9.65 -13.04 -6.70
N GLN A 157 -9.40 -12.28 -7.77
CA GLN A 157 -8.21 -12.45 -8.59
C GLN A 157 -6.92 -12.27 -7.77
N LEU A 158 -6.89 -11.27 -6.88
CA LEU A 158 -5.74 -11.08 -5.99
C LEU A 158 -5.57 -12.25 -5.03
N ALA A 159 -6.67 -12.76 -4.46
CA ALA A 159 -6.65 -13.92 -3.57
C ALA A 159 -6.14 -15.17 -4.30
N GLU A 160 -6.57 -15.41 -5.53
CA GLU A 160 -6.08 -16.51 -6.38
C GLU A 160 -4.58 -16.40 -6.66
N LEU A 161 -4.08 -15.19 -6.96
CA LEU A 161 -2.65 -14.96 -7.17
C LEU A 161 -1.83 -15.27 -5.92
N ILE A 162 -2.35 -14.94 -4.74
CA ILE A 162 -1.71 -15.28 -3.46
C ILE A 162 -1.76 -16.78 -3.22
N ALA A 163 -2.92 -17.40 -3.42
CA ALA A 163 -3.16 -18.83 -3.29
C ALA A 163 -2.27 -19.70 -4.20
N GLN A 164 -1.90 -19.18 -5.37
CA GLN A 164 -1.01 -19.83 -6.34
C GLN A 164 0.48 -19.51 -6.12
N ASP A 165 0.85 -18.87 -5.00
CA ASP A 165 2.21 -18.38 -4.72
C ASP A 165 2.77 -17.39 -5.75
N LYS A 166 1.94 -16.90 -6.67
CA LYS A 166 2.31 -15.89 -7.69
C LYS A 166 2.45 -14.50 -7.08
N MET A 167 1.82 -14.26 -5.93
CA MET A 167 1.96 -13.03 -5.18
C MET A 167 2.12 -13.31 -3.69
N LYS A 168 3.32 -13.06 -3.16
CA LYS A 168 3.56 -13.14 -1.71
C LYS A 168 3.33 -11.78 -1.07
N HIS A 169 2.47 -11.71 -0.07
CA HIS A 169 2.42 -10.56 0.81
C HIS A 169 3.69 -10.51 1.67
N ILE A 170 4.06 -9.34 2.17
CA ILE A 170 5.29 -9.15 2.95
C ILE A 170 4.85 -8.77 4.36
N VAL A 171 5.15 -9.65 5.30
CA VAL A 171 4.98 -9.41 6.72
C VAL A 171 6.35 -9.02 7.28
N ASP A 172 6.43 -7.83 7.87
CA ASP A 172 7.64 -7.34 8.54
C ASP A 172 7.80 -8.05 9.89
N SER A 173 6.70 -8.10 10.64
CA SER A 173 6.68 -8.59 12.02
C SER A 173 5.27 -9.06 12.39
N VAL A 174 5.21 -10.05 13.26
CA VAL A 174 3.98 -10.56 13.86
C VAL A 174 4.11 -10.42 15.38
N TYR A 175 3.15 -9.73 15.99
CA TYR A 175 3.08 -9.54 17.44
C TYR A 175 1.92 -10.36 18.00
N ALA A 176 2.06 -10.84 19.25
CA ALA A 176 0.92 -11.35 19.99
C ALA A 176 -0.06 -10.20 20.29
N PHE A 177 -1.32 -10.53 20.58
CA PHE A 177 -2.32 -9.50 20.88
C PHE A 177 -1.95 -8.68 22.12
N GLU A 178 -1.33 -9.31 23.11
CA GLU A 178 -0.83 -8.71 24.34
C GLU A 178 0.24 -7.65 24.06
N ASP A 179 0.98 -7.79 22.95
CA ASP A 179 2.06 -6.91 22.52
C ASP A 179 1.62 -5.87 21.49
N VAL A 180 0.31 -5.65 21.31
CA VAL A 180 -0.23 -4.71 20.30
C VAL A 180 0.36 -3.29 20.41
N LEU A 181 0.68 -2.83 21.61
CA LEU A 181 1.32 -1.51 21.80
C LEU A 181 2.73 -1.46 21.22
N GLN A 182 3.48 -2.57 21.27
CA GLN A 182 4.79 -2.68 20.62
C GLN A 182 4.65 -2.73 19.10
N ALA A 183 3.59 -3.37 18.58
CA ALA A 183 3.26 -3.34 17.15
C ALA A 183 2.98 -1.90 16.68
N TYR A 184 2.25 -1.11 17.46
CA TYR A 184 2.04 0.32 17.18
C TYR A 184 3.36 1.10 17.23
N ASP A 185 4.20 0.88 18.24
CA ASP A 185 5.51 1.53 18.33
C ASP A 185 6.39 1.23 17.11
N LYS A 186 6.39 -0.03 16.64
CA LYS A 186 7.08 -0.45 15.41
C LYS A 186 6.59 0.33 14.18
N ILE A 187 5.29 0.53 14.03
CA ILE A 187 4.72 1.29 12.90
C ILE A 187 5.11 2.77 12.99
N MET A 188 5.02 3.35 14.18
CA MET A 188 5.23 4.79 14.39
C MET A 188 6.71 5.18 14.34
N ASN A 189 7.59 4.35 14.89
CA ASN A 189 8.99 4.72 15.15
C ASN A 189 10.00 3.79 14.43
N GLY A 190 9.60 2.58 14.06
CA GLY A 190 10.52 1.50 13.67
C GLY A 190 10.65 1.24 12.16
N ASN A 191 10.11 2.12 11.30
CA ASN A 191 10.21 2.07 9.84
C ASN A 191 9.99 0.66 9.24
N PRO A 192 8.81 0.06 9.42
CA PRO A 192 8.57 -1.31 9.01
C PRO A 192 8.74 -1.50 7.49
N THR A 193 9.19 -2.69 7.12
CA THR A 193 9.40 -3.13 5.74
C THR A 193 8.38 -4.23 5.43
N GLY A 194 7.12 -3.82 5.30
CA GLY A 194 5.99 -4.73 5.09
C GLY A 194 4.84 -4.44 6.06
N LYS A 195 3.92 -5.40 6.17
CA LYS A 195 2.80 -5.35 7.10
C LYS A 195 3.27 -5.77 8.49
N VAL A 196 2.91 -4.98 9.50
CA VAL A 196 2.99 -5.38 10.91
C VAL A 196 1.65 -6.04 11.24
N ALA A 197 1.69 -7.32 11.60
CA ALA A 197 0.50 -8.12 11.90
C ALA A 197 0.38 -8.36 13.41
N VAL A 198 -0.85 -8.53 13.87
CA VAL A 198 -1.15 -8.88 15.26
C VAL A 198 -1.94 -10.18 15.26
N LYS A 199 -1.42 -11.18 15.96
CA LYS A 199 -2.06 -12.48 16.14
C LYS A 199 -3.10 -12.36 17.25
N VAL A 200 -4.38 -12.35 16.86
CA VAL A 200 -5.51 -12.18 17.80
C VAL A 200 -5.92 -13.50 18.45
N ASP A 201 -5.83 -14.61 17.72
CA ASP A 201 -6.03 -15.95 18.26
C ASP A 201 -4.67 -16.69 18.26
N PRO A 202 -4.13 -17.07 19.43
CA PRO A 202 -2.83 -17.75 19.50
C PRO A 202 -2.84 -19.12 18.83
N ASN A 203 -4.02 -19.72 18.60
CA ASN A 203 -4.16 -21.09 18.10
C ASN A 203 -4.33 -21.18 16.58
N VAL A 204 -4.44 -20.06 15.87
CA VAL A 204 -4.50 -20.04 14.40
C VAL A 204 -3.07 -19.91 13.86
N ASP A 205 -2.60 -20.87 13.07
CA ASP A 205 -1.29 -20.81 12.41
C ASP A 205 -1.26 -19.77 11.27
#